data_AF-A0A7C1KLH6-F1
#
_entry.id   AF-A0A7C1KLH6-F1
#
_cell.length_a   1.000
_cell.length_b   1.000
_cell.length_c   1.000
_cell.angle_alpha   90.00
_cell.angle_beta   90.00
_cell.angle_gamma   90.00
#
_symmetry.space_group_name_H-M   'P 1'
#
loop_
_entity.id
_entity.type
_entity.pdbx_description
1 polymer ?
#
loop_
_entity_poly.entity_id
_entity_poly.type
_entity_poly.pdbx_seq_one_letter_code
_entity_poly.pdbx_strand_id
1 'polypeptide(L)'
;MAKAVKKNYTLRDLDKMSIEKAQRLPFTVRDKLLDLVLKDGRKIGGKQPARQVGLMCDWFEEDVVRLQKIKAVKICCGGFIPVASNGEVPTLDPNGQFKLVFENIKNAMKKAGTSMDRIVNAMIFMKNIDYWGQMNDVYRKYIKCSPTRAAIGCQDLNKTYQIEVVNLFAYKVAK
;
A
#
# COMPACT_ATOMS: atom_id res chain seq x y z
N MET A 1 -14.58 11.36 -36.24
CA MET A 1 -14.49 10.13 -35.43
C MET A 1 -15.05 10.40 -34.04
N ALA A 2 -16.10 9.69 -33.61
CA ALA A 2 -16.69 9.89 -32.29
C ALA A 2 -15.71 9.43 -31.20
N LYS A 3 -15.36 10.31 -30.25
CA LYS A 3 -14.62 9.91 -29.04
C LYS A 3 -15.47 8.87 -28.32
N ALA A 4 -15.01 7.62 -28.26
CA ALA A 4 -15.63 6.59 -27.45
C ALA A 4 -15.77 7.11 -26.01
N VAL A 5 -17.00 7.25 -25.53
CA VAL A 5 -17.28 7.67 -24.16
C VAL A 5 -16.68 6.61 -23.24
N LYS A 6 -15.66 6.98 -22.47
CA LYS A 6 -15.03 6.08 -21.49
C LYS A 6 -16.07 5.78 -20.41
N LYS A 7 -16.72 4.62 -20.50
CA LYS A 7 -17.62 4.12 -19.44
C LYS A 7 -16.83 3.99 -18.13
N ASN A 8 -17.32 4.63 -17.07
CA ASN A 8 -16.82 4.42 -15.71
C ASN A 8 -17.55 3.21 -15.12
N TYR A 9 -16.84 2.10 -14.96
CA TYR A 9 -17.38 0.88 -14.36
C TYR A 9 -17.44 1.00 -12.84
N THR A 10 -18.49 0.43 -12.26
CA THR A 10 -18.68 0.31 -10.80
C THR A 10 -18.39 -1.12 -10.32
N LEU A 11 -18.32 -1.33 -9.00
CA LEU A 11 -18.25 -2.69 -8.45
C LEU A 11 -19.50 -3.51 -8.81
N ARG A 12 -20.68 -2.91 -8.84
CA ARG A 12 -21.92 -3.59 -9.28
C ARG A 12 -21.85 -4.04 -10.74
N ASP A 13 -21.20 -3.26 -11.61
CA ASP A 13 -20.95 -3.70 -12.99
C ASP A 13 -20.02 -4.92 -13.00
N LEU A 14 -18.92 -4.88 -12.23
CA LEU A 14 -17.96 -5.98 -12.14
C LEU A 14 -18.60 -7.26 -11.55
N ASP A 15 -19.47 -7.11 -10.56
CA ASP A 15 -20.17 -8.21 -9.91
C ASP A 15 -21.07 -8.96 -10.90
N LYS A 16 -21.74 -8.24 -11.80
CA LYS A 16 -22.58 -8.80 -12.86
C LYS A 16 -21.80 -9.37 -14.05
N MET A 17 -20.50 -9.10 -14.18
CA MET A 17 -19.69 -9.65 -15.26
C MET A 17 -19.23 -11.07 -14.97
N SER A 18 -19.20 -11.91 -16.00
CA SER A 18 -18.41 -13.13 -15.99
C SER A 18 -16.91 -12.81 -15.95
N ILE A 19 -16.10 -13.78 -15.55
CA ILE A 19 -14.63 -13.65 -15.51
C ILE A 19 -14.11 -13.31 -16.90
N GLU A 20 -14.55 -14.02 -17.94
CA GLU A 20 -14.09 -13.86 -19.33
C GLU A 20 -14.36 -12.44 -19.84
N LYS A 21 -15.55 -11.90 -19.52
CA LYS A 21 -15.92 -10.53 -19.93
C LYS A 21 -15.09 -9.49 -19.21
N ALA A 22 -14.89 -9.64 -17.90
CA ALA A 22 -14.10 -8.72 -17.10
C ALA A 22 -12.62 -8.71 -17.53
N GLN A 23 -12.06 -9.88 -17.83
CA GLN A 23 -10.65 -10.01 -18.24
C GLN A 23 -10.37 -9.44 -19.63
N ARG A 24 -11.37 -9.36 -20.52
CA ARG A 24 -11.28 -8.69 -21.83
C ARG A 24 -11.31 -7.16 -21.74
N LEU A 25 -11.64 -6.58 -20.57
CA LEU A 25 -11.59 -5.14 -20.41
C LEU A 25 -10.15 -4.61 -20.56
N PRO A 26 -9.97 -3.40 -21.12
CA PRO A 26 -8.66 -2.76 -21.20
C PRO A 26 -7.96 -2.70 -19.84
N PHE A 27 -6.64 -2.83 -19.82
CA PHE A 27 -5.85 -2.76 -18.58
C PHE A 27 -6.15 -1.51 -17.75
N THR A 28 -6.29 -0.36 -18.41
CA THR A 28 -6.61 0.92 -17.75
C THR A 28 -7.98 0.92 -17.07
N VAL A 29 -8.93 0.11 -17.54
CA VAL A 29 -10.23 -0.08 -16.91
C VAL A 29 -10.10 -1.02 -15.72
N ARG A 30 -9.40 -2.15 -15.89
CA ARG A 30 -9.16 -3.11 -14.81
C ARG A 30 -8.35 -2.50 -13.67
N ASP A 31 -7.41 -1.61 -13.96
CA ASP A 31 -6.66 -0.86 -12.94
C ASP A 31 -7.57 0.02 -12.09
N LYS A 32 -8.51 0.74 -12.71
CA LYS A 32 -9.48 1.55 -11.96
C LYS A 32 -10.43 0.68 -11.13
N LEU A 33 -10.85 -0.46 -11.68
CA LEU A 33 -11.65 -1.43 -10.94
C LEU A 33 -10.88 -2.00 -9.74
N LEU A 34 -9.57 -2.26 -9.88
CA LEU A 34 -8.72 -2.65 -8.76
C LEU A 34 -8.77 -1.61 -7.64
N ASP A 35 -8.63 -0.33 -7.96
CA ASP A 35 -8.68 0.74 -6.94
C ASP A 35 -10.02 0.74 -6.19
N LEU A 36 -11.13 0.47 -6.89
CA LEU A 36 -12.44 0.31 -6.26
C LEU A 36 -12.53 -0.94 -5.38
N VAL A 37 -12.01 -2.08 -5.84
CA VAL A 37 -12.01 -3.35 -5.08
C VAL A 37 -11.20 -3.18 -3.79
N LEU A 38 -10.00 -2.62 -3.88
CA LEU A 38 -9.18 -2.39 -2.69
C LEU A 38 -9.83 -1.36 -1.75
N LYS A 39 -10.48 -0.32 -2.29
CA LYS A 39 -11.20 0.64 -1.45
C LYS A 39 -12.34 -0.03 -0.68
N ASP A 40 -13.13 -0.88 -1.35
CA ASP A 40 -14.20 -1.63 -0.71
C ASP A 40 -13.68 -2.62 0.34
N GLY A 41 -12.54 -3.26 0.08
CA GLY A 41 -11.92 -4.21 1.02
C GLY A 41 -11.39 -3.60 2.31
N ARG A 42 -11.15 -2.29 2.38
CA ARG A 42 -10.68 -1.62 3.61
C ARG A 42 -11.84 -1.35 4.54
N LYS A 43 -11.86 -2.03 5.70
CA LYS A 43 -12.97 -1.93 6.65
C LYS A 43 -12.56 -1.26 7.94
N ILE A 44 -13.54 -0.58 8.55
CA ILE A 44 -13.45 0.03 9.85
C ILE A 44 -14.65 -0.47 10.65
N GLY A 45 -14.41 -1.17 11.75
CA GLY A 45 -15.45 -1.79 12.58
C GLY A 45 -16.16 -0.83 13.52
N GLY A 46 -15.67 0.41 13.65
CA GLY A 46 -16.26 1.42 14.51
C GLY A 46 -15.64 2.80 14.35
N LYS A 47 -15.69 3.62 15.41
CA LYS A 47 -15.04 4.93 15.41
C LYS A 47 -13.55 4.76 15.73
N GLN A 48 -12.68 5.14 14.80
CA GLN A 48 -11.24 5.14 15.07
C GLN A 48 -10.86 6.22 16.08
N PRO A 49 -9.96 5.92 17.03
CA PRO A 49 -9.31 6.94 17.86
C PRO A 49 -8.65 8.00 16.98
N ALA A 50 -8.68 9.27 17.41
CA ALA A 50 -8.12 10.40 16.63
C ALA A 50 -6.66 10.16 16.19
N ARG A 51 -5.86 9.51 17.04
CA ARG A 51 -4.46 9.15 16.74
C ARG A 51 -4.29 8.14 15.60
N GLN A 52 -5.33 7.38 15.23
CA GLN A 52 -5.30 6.32 14.20
C GLN A 52 -6.00 6.73 12.90
N VAL A 53 -6.85 7.76 12.93
CA VAL A 53 -7.59 8.24 11.75
C VAL A 53 -6.60 8.51 10.60
N GLY A 54 -6.84 7.86 9.46
CA GLY A 54 -6.02 7.99 8.25
C GLY A 54 -4.66 7.28 8.29
N LEU A 55 -4.32 6.55 9.36
CA LEU A 55 -3.09 5.76 9.44
C LEU A 55 -3.32 4.28 9.10
N MET A 56 -4.50 3.75 9.42
CA MET A 56 -4.81 2.34 9.26
C MET A 56 -6.30 2.07 9.06
N CYS A 57 -6.64 0.94 8.47
CA CYS A 57 -7.96 0.30 8.58
C CYS A 57 -7.87 -0.87 9.57
N ASP A 58 -9.02 -1.35 10.06
CA ASP A 58 -9.06 -2.37 11.11
C ASP A 58 -8.76 -3.76 10.51
N TRP A 59 -9.38 -4.07 9.37
CA TRP A 59 -9.05 -5.24 8.56
C TRP A 59 -9.17 -4.93 7.07
N PHE A 60 -8.58 -5.81 6.26
CA PHE A 60 -8.69 -5.79 4.81
C PHE A 60 -9.32 -7.11 4.33
N GLU A 61 -10.47 -7.01 3.67
CA GLU A 61 -11.15 -8.15 3.04
C GLU A 61 -10.57 -8.39 1.65
N GLU A 62 -9.81 -9.48 1.50
CA GLU A 62 -9.28 -9.90 0.21
C GLU A 62 -10.39 -10.60 -0.62
N ASP A 63 -11.12 -9.81 -1.41
CA ASP A 63 -12.17 -10.30 -2.31
C ASP A 63 -11.57 -11.03 -3.52
N VAL A 64 -11.21 -12.29 -3.31
CA VAL A 64 -10.56 -13.14 -4.33
C VAL A 64 -11.39 -13.28 -5.60
N VAL A 65 -12.72 -13.20 -5.51
CA VAL A 65 -13.63 -13.31 -6.66
C VAL A 65 -13.47 -12.11 -7.57
N ARG A 66 -13.56 -10.89 -7.03
CA ARG A 66 -13.36 -9.66 -7.83
C ARG A 66 -11.92 -9.52 -8.30
N LEU A 67 -10.95 -9.87 -7.47
CA LEU A 67 -9.53 -9.85 -7.84
C LEU A 67 -9.25 -10.78 -9.04
N GLN A 68 -9.82 -12.00 -9.04
CA GLN A 68 -9.70 -12.94 -10.16
C GLN A 68 -10.34 -12.41 -11.45
N LYS A 69 -11.51 -11.77 -11.37
CA LYS A 69 -12.18 -11.16 -12.53
C LYS A 69 -11.31 -10.12 -13.24
N ILE A 70 -10.49 -9.38 -12.51
CA ILE A 70 -9.60 -8.35 -13.08
C ILE A 70 -8.15 -8.82 -13.27
N LYS A 71 -7.84 -10.10 -13.00
CA LYS A 71 -6.47 -10.64 -12.96
C LYS A 71 -5.55 -9.85 -12.03
N ALA A 72 -6.04 -9.45 -10.86
CA ALA A 72 -5.18 -8.83 -9.87
C ALA A 72 -4.22 -9.86 -9.26
N VAL A 73 -2.99 -9.45 -9.01
CA VAL A 73 -1.97 -10.24 -8.32
C VAL A 73 -1.52 -9.50 -7.08
N LYS A 74 -1.33 -10.27 -6.01
CA LYS A 74 -0.75 -9.78 -4.77
C LYS A 74 0.76 -9.66 -4.93
N ILE A 75 1.30 -8.56 -4.43
CA ILE A 75 2.72 -8.26 -4.37
C ILE A 75 3.09 -8.30 -2.89
N CYS A 76 3.97 -9.24 -2.54
CA CYS A 76 4.56 -9.34 -1.21
C CYS A 76 5.91 -8.64 -1.23
N CYS A 77 6.09 -7.63 -0.39
CA CYS A 77 7.35 -6.90 -0.25
C CYS A 77 7.70 -6.81 1.23
N GLY A 78 8.98 -6.63 1.54
CA GLY A 78 9.45 -6.58 2.91
C GLY A 78 10.94 -6.25 2.98
N GLY A 79 11.45 -6.09 4.18
CA GLY A 79 12.85 -5.75 4.43
C GLY A 79 13.23 -4.37 3.87
N PHE A 80 12.29 -3.41 3.85
CA PHE A 80 12.65 -2.05 3.47
C PHE A 80 13.36 -1.36 4.62
N ILE A 81 14.60 -0.96 4.35
CA ILE A 81 15.52 -0.33 5.26
C ILE A 81 15.96 1.05 4.72
N PRO A 82 16.45 1.96 5.58
CA PRO A 82 16.82 3.32 5.21
C PRO A 82 18.22 3.38 4.59
N VAL A 83 18.42 2.64 3.51
CA VAL A 83 19.65 2.65 2.70
C VAL A 83 19.43 3.35 1.37
N ALA A 84 20.41 4.14 0.95
CA ALA A 84 20.42 4.78 -0.36
C ALA A 84 20.80 3.78 -1.46
N SER A 85 20.76 4.22 -2.71
CA SER A 85 21.07 3.36 -3.88
C SER A 85 22.51 2.83 -3.89
N ASN A 86 23.42 3.43 -3.13
CA ASN A 86 24.79 2.96 -2.95
C ASN A 86 24.96 1.93 -1.81
N GLY A 87 23.86 1.54 -1.13
CA GLY A 87 23.90 0.57 -0.03
C GLY A 87 24.23 1.16 1.34
N GLU A 88 24.47 2.46 1.43
CA GLU A 88 24.85 3.15 2.67
C GLU A 88 23.66 3.80 3.38
N VAL A 89 23.82 4.05 4.68
CA VAL A 89 22.87 4.80 5.51
C VAL A 89 23.31 6.27 5.52
N PRO A 90 22.66 7.16 4.76
CA PRO A 90 23.18 8.51 4.54
C PRO A 90 23.01 9.44 5.75
N THR A 91 22.29 9.02 6.79
CA THR A 91 21.99 9.84 7.95
C THR A 91 21.66 9.02 9.19
N LEU A 92 22.08 9.51 10.37
CA LEU A 92 21.68 8.97 11.67
C LEU A 92 20.39 9.63 12.21
N ASP A 93 19.92 10.71 11.57
CA ASP A 93 18.67 11.37 11.95
C ASP A 93 17.45 10.48 11.64
N PRO A 94 16.58 10.19 12.64
CA PRO A 94 15.38 9.38 12.44
C PRO A 94 14.47 9.92 11.33
N ASN A 95 14.27 11.24 11.22
CA ASN A 95 13.38 11.81 10.21
C ASN A 95 13.86 11.53 8.79
N GLY A 96 15.16 11.72 8.55
CA GLY A 96 15.82 11.39 7.30
C GLY A 96 15.70 9.92 6.95
N GLN A 97 15.86 9.03 7.92
CA GLN A 97 15.67 7.59 7.71
C GLN A 97 14.21 7.22 7.38
N PHE A 98 13.23 7.83 8.06
CA PHE A 98 11.81 7.60 7.77
C PHE A 98 11.47 8.03 6.34
N LYS A 99 11.94 9.21 5.89
CA LYS A 99 11.73 9.66 4.51
C LYS A 99 12.34 8.69 3.51
N LEU A 100 13.58 8.26 3.77
CA LEU A 100 14.32 7.38 2.87
C LEU A 100 13.61 6.02 2.71
N VAL A 101 13.18 5.39 3.81
CA VAL A 101 12.50 4.10 3.71
C VAL A 101 11.19 4.18 2.92
N PHE A 102 10.39 5.25 3.11
CA PHE A 102 9.15 5.41 2.35
C PHE A 102 9.37 5.79 0.88
N GLU A 103 10.44 6.53 0.56
CA GLU A 103 10.83 6.77 -0.83
C GLU A 103 11.30 5.47 -1.50
N ASN A 104 12.06 4.64 -0.80
CA ASN A 104 12.46 3.31 -1.27
C ASN A 104 11.25 2.43 -1.57
N ILE A 105 10.26 2.40 -0.68
CA ILE A 105 9.00 1.66 -0.89
C ILE A 105 8.27 2.19 -2.12
N LYS A 106 8.11 3.51 -2.24
CA LYS A 106 7.45 4.15 -3.39
C LYS A 106 8.13 3.79 -4.71
N ASN A 107 9.46 3.81 -4.75
CA ASN A 107 10.23 3.40 -5.91
C ASN A 107 10.05 1.91 -6.24
N ALA A 108 10.03 1.04 -5.23
CA ALA A 108 9.76 -0.38 -5.41
C ALA A 108 8.34 -0.65 -5.93
N MET A 109 7.32 0.02 -5.36
CA MET A 109 5.93 -0.07 -5.84
C MET A 109 5.82 0.34 -7.31
N LYS A 110 6.46 1.45 -7.70
CA LYS A 110 6.50 1.92 -9.09
C LYS A 110 7.15 0.88 -10.01
N LYS A 111 8.31 0.32 -9.62
CA LYS A 111 9.01 -0.73 -10.39
C LYS A 111 8.17 -2.00 -10.51
N ALA A 112 7.43 -2.36 -9.47
CA ALA A 112 6.53 -3.51 -9.48
C ALA A 112 5.29 -3.30 -10.36
N GLY A 113 5.00 -2.07 -10.80
CA GLY A 113 3.83 -1.72 -11.60
C GLY A 113 2.58 -1.46 -10.75
N THR A 114 2.76 -0.99 -9.52
CA THR A 114 1.68 -0.59 -8.60
C THR A 114 1.96 0.81 -8.01
N SER A 115 1.21 1.21 -6.99
CA SER A 115 1.35 2.48 -6.28
C SER A 115 1.22 2.32 -4.77
N MET A 116 1.62 3.35 -4.03
CA MET A 116 1.48 3.41 -2.58
C MET A 116 0.02 3.28 -2.12
N ASP A 117 -0.94 3.76 -2.93
CA ASP A 117 -2.37 3.71 -2.62
C ASP A 117 -2.95 2.30 -2.70
N ARG A 118 -2.23 1.36 -3.31
CA ARG A 118 -2.60 -0.05 -3.43
C ARG A 118 -1.98 -0.93 -2.36
N ILE A 119 -1.24 -0.34 -1.41
CA ILE A 119 -0.80 -1.04 -0.21
C ILE A 119 -2.02 -1.30 0.67
N VAL A 120 -2.15 -2.55 1.14
CA VAL A 120 -3.28 -3.00 1.98
C VAL A 120 -2.84 -3.50 3.35
N ASN A 121 -1.55 -3.81 3.53
CA ASN A 121 -0.98 -4.23 4.80
C ASN A 121 0.43 -3.64 4.97
N ALA A 122 0.80 -3.26 6.19
CA ALA A 122 2.14 -2.81 6.56
C ALA A 122 2.53 -3.22 7.99
N MET A 123 3.71 -3.81 8.16
CA MET A 123 4.35 -4.05 9.46
C MET A 123 5.62 -3.22 9.55
N ILE A 124 5.68 -2.33 10.54
CA ILE A 124 6.75 -1.35 10.73
C ILE A 124 7.39 -1.62 12.09
N PHE A 125 8.70 -1.79 12.09
CA PHE A 125 9.51 -1.89 13.30
C PHE A 125 10.26 -0.58 13.50
N MET A 126 10.30 -0.11 14.74
CA MET A 126 11.00 1.11 15.13
C MET A 126 11.95 0.79 16.27
N LYS A 127 13.21 1.22 16.14
CA LYS A 127 14.21 1.06 17.21
C LYS A 127 13.87 1.93 18.42
N ASN A 128 13.44 3.17 18.18
CA ASN A 128 12.93 4.05 19.22
C ASN A 128 11.48 4.43 18.91
N ILE A 129 10.55 3.90 19.70
CA ILE A 129 9.11 4.13 19.54
C ILE A 129 8.69 5.54 19.94
N ASP A 130 9.52 6.30 20.66
CA ASP A 130 9.23 7.71 21.01
C ASP A 130 9.11 8.59 19.76
N TYR A 131 9.75 8.19 18.65
CA TYR A 131 9.62 8.87 17.36
C TYR A 131 8.34 8.50 16.58
N TRP A 132 7.40 7.77 17.17
CA TRP A 132 6.18 7.29 16.49
C TRP A 132 5.36 8.43 15.85
N GLY A 133 5.22 9.57 16.55
CA GLY A 133 4.53 10.75 16.01
C GLY A 133 5.21 11.29 14.75
N GLN A 134 6.52 11.51 14.83
CA GLN A 134 7.33 11.99 13.71
C GLN A 134 7.30 11.02 12.52
N MET A 135 7.37 9.72 12.78
CA MET A 135 7.25 8.70 11.73
C MET A 135 5.89 8.77 11.04
N ASN A 136 4.80 8.94 11.81
CA ASN A 136 3.46 9.08 11.25
C ASN A 136 3.30 10.31 10.37
N ASP A 137 3.92 11.43 10.73
CA ASP A 137 3.89 12.65 9.92
C ASP A 137 4.56 12.45 8.56
N VAL A 138 5.64 11.66 8.52
CA VAL A 138 6.27 11.24 7.26
C VAL A 138 5.37 10.25 6.52
N TYR A 139 4.92 9.18 7.19
CA TYR A 139 4.07 8.12 6.64
C TYR A 139 2.86 8.68 5.88
N ARG A 140 2.13 9.64 6.46
CA ARG A 140 0.93 10.27 5.86
C ARG A 140 1.21 11.01 4.55
N LYS A 141 2.46 11.38 4.28
CA LYS A 141 2.86 11.99 3.00
C LYS A 141 2.89 10.95 1.88
N TYR A 142 3.19 9.70 2.22
CA TYR A 142 3.38 8.60 1.28
C TYR A 142 2.16 7.69 1.13
N ILE A 143 1.47 7.39 2.22
CA ILE A 143 0.32 6.48 2.24
C ILE A 143 -0.97 7.29 2.43
N LYS A 144 -1.79 7.36 1.39
CA LYS A 144 -3.08 8.08 1.41
C LYS A 144 -4.26 7.16 1.69
N CYS A 145 -4.18 5.92 1.23
CA CYS A 145 -5.17 4.88 1.50
C CYS A 145 -4.71 4.04 2.69
N SER A 146 -5.44 4.09 3.80
CA SER A 146 -5.07 3.41 5.03
C SER A 146 -5.05 1.88 4.87
N PRO A 147 -3.90 1.20 5.04
CA PRO A 147 -3.80 -0.25 5.05
C PRO A 147 -4.10 -0.81 6.45
N THR A 148 -4.18 -2.13 6.60
CA THR A 148 -3.93 -2.72 7.92
C THR A 148 -2.50 -2.42 8.32
N ARG A 149 -2.27 -2.09 9.59
CA ARG A 149 -0.95 -1.63 10.02
C ARG A 149 -0.62 -2.03 11.44
N ALA A 150 0.63 -2.46 11.64
CA ALA A 150 1.29 -2.52 12.94
C ALA A 150 2.54 -1.64 12.93
N ALA A 151 2.75 -0.88 14.00
CA ALA A 151 4.00 -0.19 14.29
C ALA A 151 4.49 -0.63 15.67
N ILE A 152 5.66 -1.25 15.71
CA ILE A 152 6.14 -2.03 16.86
C ILE A 152 7.50 -1.45 17.29
N GLY A 153 7.62 -1.12 18.58
CA GLY A 153 8.91 -0.80 19.18
C GLY A 153 9.72 -2.09 19.39
N CYS A 154 11.00 -2.06 19.08
CA CYS A 154 11.91 -3.18 19.28
C CYS A 154 13.21 -2.72 19.92
N GLN A 155 13.95 -3.65 20.54
CA GLN A 155 15.19 -3.31 21.25
C GLN A 155 16.26 -2.79 20.27
N ASP A 156 16.38 -3.40 19.10
CA ASP A 156 17.33 -2.97 18.09
C ASP A 156 16.92 -3.40 16.67
N LEU A 157 17.54 -2.75 15.69
CA LEU A 157 17.49 -3.07 14.27
C LEU A 157 18.94 -3.18 13.75
N ASN A 158 19.16 -3.79 12.60
CA ASN A 158 20.51 -3.92 12.05
C ASN A 158 21.17 -2.53 11.79
N LYS A 159 22.50 -2.46 11.85
CA LYS A 159 23.30 -1.24 11.68
C LYS A 159 22.79 -0.07 12.56
N THR A 160 22.61 1.11 11.96
CA THR A 160 22.14 2.34 12.59
C THR A 160 20.68 2.64 12.23
N TYR A 161 19.90 1.62 11.86
CA TYR A 161 18.52 1.79 11.43
C TYR A 161 17.61 2.21 12.59
N GLN A 162 16.75 3.18 12.31
CA GLN A 162 15.68 3.65 13.20
C GLN A 162 14.33 3.04 12.82
N ILE A 163 14.22 2.51 11.60
CA ILE A 163 12.99 1.96 11.03
C ILE A 163 13.30 0.80 10.10
N GLU A 164 12.43 -0.20 10.11
CA GLU A 164 12.37 -1.22 9.07
C GLU A 164 10.90 -1.52 8.76
N VAL A 165 10.55 -1.55 7.47
CA VAL A 165 9.22 -2.01 7.04
C VAL A 165 9.35 -3.45 6.56
N VAL A 166 9.06 -4.37 7.47
CA VAL A 166 9.37 -5.80 7.33
C VAL A 166 8.40 -6.54 6.42
N ASN A 167 7.15 -6.10 6.34
CA ASN A 167 6.13 -6.77 5.54
C ASN A 167 5.12 -5.76 5.00
N LEU A 168 4.90 -5.80 3.68
CA LEU A 168 4.00 -4.95 2.92
C LEU A 168 3.28 -5.82 1.87
N PHE A 169 1.96 -5.66 1.80
CA PHE A 169 1.17 -6.25 0.72
C PHE A 169 0.57 -5.16 -0.14
N ALA A 170 0.70 -5.30 -1.46
CA ALA A 170 0.04 -4.45 -2.44
C ALA A 170 -0.58 -5.29 -3.57
N TYR A 171 -1.33 -4.67 -4.47
CA TYR A 171 -1.87 -5.35 -5.64
C TYR A 171 -1.56 -4.61 -6.93
N LYS A 172 -1.48 -5.35 -8.04
CA LYS A 172 -1.54 -4.80 -9.39
C LYS A 172 -2.43 -5.67 -10.27
N VAL A 173 -2.89 -5.12 -11.38
CA VAL A 173 -3.43 -5.95 -12.46
C VAL A 173 -2.27 -6.62 -13.20
N ALA A 174 -2.32 -7.93 -13.35
CA ALA A 174 -1.37 -8.66 -14.20
C ALA A 174 -1.58 -8.23 -15.66
N LYS A 175 -0.47 -7.82 -16.27
CA LYS A 175 -0.38 -7.46 -17.68
C LYS A 175 -0.17 -8.69 -18.54
#